data_AF-A0A258RG80-F1
#
_entry.id   AF-A0A258RG80-F1
#
_cell.length_a   1.000
_cell.length_b   1.000
_cell.length_c   1.000
_cell.angle_alpha   90.00
_cell.angle_beta   90.00
_cell.angle_gamma   90.00
#
_symmetry.space_group_name_H-M   'P 1'
#
loop_
_entity.id
_entity.type
_entity.pdbx_description
1 polymer ?
#
loop_
_entity_poly.entity_id
_entity_poly.type
_entity_poly.pdbx_seq_one_letter_code
_entity_poly.pdbx_strand_id
1 'polypeptide(L)'
;MRKLSLGAYAKSHRLDFVSDILSLKELTLILGGRADIDDMSSTTLETLQILRVRALSTLGDLSRFPMLSALRVEDQLQLVRLDLTGASLERLWLYNCKRLADLPGLDRQERLREFRASVVALDMNALRDRDWPHTAISINLFSGNKKWNDDAHAQLTGRGLGQKGDLWP
;
A
#
# COMPACT_ATOMS: atom_id res chain seq x y z
N MET A 1 14.50 -18.48 3.76
CA MET A 1 13.10 -18.19 4.11
C MET A 1 12.60 -17.08 3.19
N ARG A 2 11.58 -17.35 2.34
CA ARG A 2 11.10 -16.36 1.35
C ARG A 2 9.94 -15.49 1.83
N LYS A 3 9.17 -15.97 2.79
CA LYS A 3 8.03 -15.26 3.37
C LYS A 3 8.18 -15.20 4.89
N LEU A 4 7.90 -14.06 5.49
CA LEU A 4 7.90 -13.87 6.94
C LEU A 4 6.63 -13.13 7.34
N SER A 5 5.94 -13.64 8.36
CA SER A 5 4.81 -12.95 8.98
C SER A 5 5.10 -12.75 10.46
N LEU A 6 5.06 -11.50 10.90
CA LEU A 6 5.29 -11.10 12.29
C LEU A 6 3.97 -10.64 12.89
N GLY A 7 3.34 -11.55 13.64
CA GLY A 7 2.09 -11.30 14.34
C GLY A 7 2.30 -10.74 15.74
N ALA A 8 1.64 -9.63 16.06
CA ALA A 8 1.72 -8.96 17.37
C ALA A 8 3.17 -8.71 17.84
N TYR A 9 4.08 -8.47 16.90
CA TYR A 9 5.51 -8.28 17.18
C TYR A 9 5.71 -7.11 18.14
N ALA A 10 6.50 -7.34 19.19
CA ALA A 10 6.64 -6.38 20.27
C ALA A 10 7.34 -5.11 19.77
N LYS A 11 6.77 -3.95 20.11
CA LYS A 11 7.32 -2.63 19.72
C LYS A 11 8.73 -2.35 20.24
N SER A 12 9.14 -3.07 21.28
CA SER A 12 10.48 -3.02 21.88
C SER A 12 11.53 -3.75 21.04
N HIS A 13 11.11 -4.63 20.15
CA HIS A 13 12.01 -5.35 19.27
C HIS A 13 12.17 -4.61 17.95
N ARG A 14 13.42 -4.56 17.50
CA ARG A 14 13.80 -3.93 16.24
C ARG A 14 13.51 -4.85 15.06
N LEU A 15 13.28 -4.28 13.89
CA LEU A 15 13.11 -4.99 12.63
C LEU A 15 14.37 -5.02 11.75
N ASP A 16 15.52 -4.59 12.28
CA ASP A 16 16.78 -4.55 11.52
C ASP A 16 17.26 -5.94 11.09
N PHE A 17 16.96 -6.99 11.86
CA PHE A 17 17.24 -8.38 11.47
C PHE A 17 16.65 -8.78 10.10
N VAL A 18 15.64 -8.04 9.59
CA VAL A 18 15.07 -8.28 8.26
C VAL A 18 16.13 -8.13 7.17
N SER A 19 17.14 -7.26 7.35
CA SER A 19 18.22 -7.09 6.38
C SER A 19 19.09 -8.34 6.23
N ASP A 20 19.15 -9.18 7.26
CA ASP A 20 19.98 -10.38 7.27
C ASP A 20 19.30 -11.58 6.58
N ILE A 21 18.01 -11.47 6.28
CA ILE A 21 17.24 -12.52 5.61
C ILE A 21 17.34 -12.34 4.09
N LEU A 22 18.51 -12.66 3.51
CA LEU A 22 18.87 -12.45 2.10
C LEU A 22 17.95 -13.14 1.06
N SER A 23 17.02 -13.98 1.49
CA SER A 23 16.06 -14.65 0.61
C SER A 23 14.62 -14.13 0.76
N LEU A 24 14.39 -13.15 1.64
CA LEU A 24 13.06 -12.65 1.96
C LEU A 24 12.48 -11.85 0.79
N LYS A 25 11.32 -12.28 0.32
CA LYS A 25 10.55 -11.65 -0.76
C LYS A 25 9.25 -11.04 -0.27
N GLU A 26 8.64 -11.61 0.76
CA GLU A 26 7.36 -11.17 1.29
C GLU A 26 7.43 -11.01 2.80
N LEU A 27 7.00 -9.85 3.30
CA LEU A 27 6.91 -9.56 4.72
C LEU A 27 5.52 -9.06 5.06
N THR A 28 4.93 -9.64 6.09
CA THR A 28 3.69 -9.17 6.69
C THR A 28 3.93 -8.78 8.14
N LEU A 29 3.68 -7.51 8.49
CA LEU A 29 3.52 -7.07 9.87
C LEU A 29 2.03 -7.01 10.16
N ILE A 30 1.57 -7.80 11.13
CA ILE A 30 0.14 -7.89 11.46
C ILE A 30 -0.09 -7.76 12.96
N LEU A 31 -1.05 -6.92 13.35
CA LEU A 31 -1.34 -6.58 14.76
C LEU A 31 -0.14 -5.95 15.47
N GLY A 32 -0.19 -5.88 16.80
CA GLY A 32 0.86 -5.28 17.61
C GLY A 32 0.76 -3.75 17.66
N GLY A 33 1.90 -3.08 17.76
CA GLY A 33 1.95 -1.62 17.63
C GLY A 33 3.37 -1.12 17.49
N ARG A 34 3.56 -0.06 16.72
CA ARG A 34 4.81 0.69 16.58
C ARG A 34 4.50 2.00 15.85
N ALA A 35 5.33 3.02 16.03
CA ALA A 35 5.11 4.33 15.42
C ALA A 35 5.51 4.35 13.94
N ASP A 36 6.55 3.59 13.59
CA ASP A 36 7.18 3.57 12.27
C ASP A 36 7.80 2.19 11.97
N ILE A 37 8.45 2.09 10.80
CA ILE A 37 9.26 0.94 10.40
C ILE A 37 10.69 1.33 10.03
N ASP A 38 11.19 2.49 10.48
CA ASP A 38 12.44 3.09 9.99
C ASP A 38 13.68 2.23 10.30
N ASP A 39 13.57 1.36 11.30
CA ASP A 39 14.59 0.38 11.67
C ASP A 39 14.69 -0.85 10.76
N MET A 40 13.79 -1.01 9.79
CA MET A 40 13.73 -2.15 8.88
C MET A 40 14.34 -1.80 7.52
N SER A 41 15.15 -2.65 6.90
CA SER A 41 15.54 -2.48 5.49
C SER A 41 15.64 -3.85 4.80
N SER A 42 15.54 -3.88 3.47
CA SER A 42 15.74 -5.11 2.71
C SER A 42 16.02 -4.81 1.25
N THR A 43 17.08 -5.41 0.70
CA THR A 43 17.42 -5.31 -0.73
C THR A 43 16.67 -6.31 -1.60
N THR A 44 15.93 -7.25 -0.99
CA THR A 44 15.28 -8.36 -1.71
C THR A 44 13.76 -8.37 -1.59
N LEU A 45 13.19 -7.58 -0.67
CA LEU A 45 11.76 -7.55 -0.39
C LEU A 45 10.96 -7.00 -1.57
N GLU A 46 10.02 -7.78 -2.05
CA GLU A 46 9.15 -7.47 -3.20
C GLU A 46 7.74 -7.09 -2.75
N THR A 47 7.24 -7.72 -1.67
CA THR A 47 5.90 -7.47 -1.11
C THR A 47 5.99 -7.10 0.37
N LEU A 48 5.37 -5.97 0.72
CA LEU A 48 5.20 -5.54 2.11
C LEU A 48 3.71 -5.40 2.43
N GLN A 49 3.27 -6.08 3.49
CA GLN A 49 1.93 -5.95 4.04
C GLN A 49 1.99 -5.41 5.47
N ILE A 50 1.31 -4.30 5.72
CA ILE A 50 1.20 -3.65 7.03
C ILE A 50 -0.27 -3.67 7.43
N LEU A 51 -0.63 -4.54 8.37
CA LEU A 51 -2.01 -4.89 8.66
C LEU A 51 -2.31 -4.65 10.14
N ARG A 52 -3.18 -3.68 10.47
CA ARG A 52 -3.69 -3.48 11.84
C ARG A 52 -2.59 -3.19 12.87
N VAL A 53 -1.52 -2.52 12.48
CA VAL A 53 -0.40 -2.15 13.36
C VAL A 53 -0.76 -0.89 14.13
N ARG A 54 -1.00 -0.96 15.44
CA ARG A 54 -1.44 0.22 16.20
C ARG A 54 -0.36 1.31 16.24
N ALA A 55 -0.80 2.56 16.26
CA ALA A 55 0.01 3.77 16.37
C ALA A 55 0.96 4.08 15.19
N LEU A 56 0.97 3.26 14.13
CA LEU A 56 1.82 3.51 12.96
C LEU A 56 1.34 4.77 12.23
N SER A 57 2.19 5.79 12.20
CA SER A 57 1.91 7.09 11.60
C SER A 57 2.71 7.36 10.33
N THR A 58 3.75 6.56 10.07
CA THR A 58 4.60 6.65 8.87
C THR A 58 5.18 5.28 8.50
N LEU A 59 5.48 5.08 7.22
CA LEU A 59 6.27 3.94 6.73
C LEU A 59 7.75 4.32 6.50
N GLY A 60 8.12 5.58 6.76
CA GLY A 60 9.45 6.10 6.49
C GLY A 60 9.75 6.24 4.99
N ASP A 61 11.03 6.41 4.67
CA ASP A 61 11.51 6.40 3.29
C ASP A 61 11.44 4.97 2.73
N LEU A 62 10.71 4.79 1.62
CA LEU A 62 10.59 3.49 0.94
C LEU A 62 11.79 3.13 0.08
N SER A 63 12.74 4.05 -0.15
CA SER A 63 13.98 3.79 -0.93
C SER A 63 14.84 2.66 -0.34
N ARG A 64 14.67 2.38 0.96
CA ARG A 64 15.31 1.27 1.67
C ARG A 64 14.76 -0.12 1.29
N PHE A 65 13.77 -0.17 0.40
CA PHE A 65 13.23 -1.38 -0.22
C PHE A 65 13.30 -1.29 -1.76
N PRO A 66 14.50 -1.33 -2.36
CA PRO A 66 14.67 -1.08 -3.80
C PRO A 66 13.91 -2.06 -4.72
N MET A 67 13.56 -3.26 -4.22
CA MET A 67 12.81 -4.28 -4.98
C MET A 67 11.30 -4.26 -4.70
N LEU A 68 10.80 -3.34 -3.86
CA LEU A 68 9.40 -3.30 -3.46
C LEU A 68 8.51 -2.96 -4.65
N SER A 69 7.67 -3.92 -5.03
CA SER A 69 6.72 -3.79 -6.14
C SER A 69 5.26 -3.91 -5.68
N ALA A 70 5.00 -4.44 -4.49
CA ALA A 70 3.65 -4.58 -3.95
C ALA A 70 3.57 -4.08 -2.49
N LEU A 71 2.70 -3.11 -2.24
CA LEU A 71 2.47 -2.55 -0.92
C LEU A 71 0.98 -2.64 -0.53
N ARG A 72 0.70 -3.26 0.61
CA ARG A 72 -0.64 -3.30 1.21
C ARG A 72 -0.60 -2.70 2.60
N VAL A 73 -1.49 -1.73 2.83
CA VAL A 73 -1.60 -1.00 4.10
C VAL A 73 -3.05 -1.00 4.53
N GLU A 74 -3.34 -1.65 5.66
CA GLU A 74 -4.69 -1.82 6.16
C GLU A 74 -4.83 -1.41 7.62
N ASP A 75 -5.95 -0.78 7.95
CA ASP A 75 -6.33 -0.43 9.31
C ASP A 75 -5.29 0.48 10.02
N GLN A 76 -4.60 1.32 9.25
CA GLN A 76 -3.62 2.27 9.77
C GLN A 76 -4.26 3.62 10.10
N LEU A 77 -4.92 3.67 11.26
CA LEU A 77 -5.74 4.80 11.69
C LEU A 77 -4.98 6.10 11.99
N GLN A 78 -3.65 6.06 12.17
CA GLN A 78 -2.81 7.24 12.42
C GLN A 78 -2.00 7.68 11.20
N LEU A 79 -2.03 6.91 10.11
CA LEU A 79 -1.33 7.24 8.88
C LEU A 79 -2.07 8.37 8.16
N VAL A 80 -1.44 9.55 8.09
CA VAL A 80 -2.01 10.75 7.43
C VAL A 80 -1.46 10.92 6.01
N ARG A 81 -0.21 10.51 5.80
CA ARG A 81 0.52 10.62 4.54
C ARG A 81 1.32 9.35 4.32
N LEU A 82 1.40 8.89 3.07
CA LEU A 82 2.25 7.79 2.65
C LEU A 82 3.09 8.25 1.46
N ASP A 83 4.39 8.41 1.63
CA ASP A 83 5.27 8.85 0.55
C ASP A 83 5.72 7.68 -0.32
N LEU A 84 5.38 7.71 -1.61
CA LEU A 84 5.70 6.67 -2.58
C LEU A 84 6.95 7.00 -3.42
N THR A 85 7.58 8.16 -3.21
CA THR A 85 8.68 8.65 -4.06
C THR A 85 9.87 7.68 -4.13
N GLY A 86 10.14 6.95 -3.04
CA GLY A 86 11.22 5.97 -2.96
C GLY A 86 10.87 4.56 -3.48
N ALA A 87 9.66 4.35 -4.01
CA ALA A 87 9.20 3.03 -4.47
C ALA A 87 8.82 3.04 -5.97
N SER A 88 8.81 1.84 -6.57
CA SER A 88 8.34 1.61 -7.94
C SER A 88 7.32 0.47 -7.94
N LEU A 89 6.10 0.79 -7.53
CA LEU A 89 5.04 -0.18 -7.25
C LEU A 89 4.32 -0.62 -8.53
N GLU A 90 4.04 -1.91 -8.62
CA GLU A 90 3.09 -2.51 -9.54
C GLU A 90 1.70 -2.67 -8.89
N ARG A 91 1.64 -2.81 -7.56
CA ARG A 91 0.38 -2.99 -6.81
C ARG A 91 0.37 -2.16 -5.53
N LEU A 92 -0.72 -1.44 -5.30
CA LEU A 92 -0.96 -0.68 -4.09
C LEU A 92 -2.39 -0.91 -3.57
N TRP A 93 -2.51 -1.40 -2.34
CA TRP A 93 -3.80 -1.54 -1.66
C TRP A 93 -3.82 -0.77 -0.34
N LEU A 94 -4.71 0.21 -0.27
CA LEU A 94 -5.02 1.01 0.90
C LEU A 94 -6.43 0.70 1.39
N TYR A 95 -6.56 0.20 2.61
CA TYR A 95 -7.86 -0.11 3.21
C TYR A 95 -7.98 0.44 4.63
N ASN A 96 -9.10 1.12 4.92
CA ASN A 96 -9.43 1.62 6.25
C ASN A 96 -8.32 2.49 6.88
N CYS A 97 -7.57 3.22 6.06
CA CYS A 97 -6.60 4.23 6.49
C CYS A 97 -7.31 5.58 6.55
N LYS A 98 -8.26 5.73 7.47
CA LYS A 98 -9.26 6.83 7.51
C LYS A 98 -8.69 8.24 7.55
N ARG A 99 -7.43 8.42 7.96
CA ARG A 99 -6.76 9.72 8.02
C ARG A 99 -5.82 9.97 6.85
N LEU A 100 -5.59 8.97 5.99
CA LEU A 100 -4.67 9.05 4.86
C LEU A 100 -5.26 10.01 3.83
N ALA A 101 -4.72 11.22 3.78
CA ALA A 101 -5.19 12.33 2.97
C ALA A 101 -4.17 12.75 1.90
N ASP A 102 -2.94 12.25 1.99
CA ASP A 102 -1.86 12.58 1.05
C ASP A 102 -1.06 11.33 0.63
N LEU A 103 -0.72 11.27 -0.66
CA LEU A 103 -0.06 10.13 -1.30
C LEU A 103 0.92 10.63 -2.38
N PRO A 104 1.93 11.43 -2.00
CA PRO A 104 2.90 11.99 -2.95
C PRO A 104 3.70 10.88 -3.63
N GLY A 105 4.11 11.12 -4.86
CA GLY A 105 4.82 10.15 -5.68
C GLY A 105 3.90 9.11 -6.33
N LEU A 106 2.58 9.14 -6.11
CA LEU A 106 1.64 8.29 -6.84
C LEU A 106 1.62 8.61 -8.35
N ASP A 107 1.86 9.86 -8.73
CA ASP A 107 2.10 10.31 -10.10
C ASP A 107 3.34 9.70 -10.75
N ARG A 108 4.32 9.25 -9.94
CA ARG A 108 5.59 8.67 -10.40
C ARG A 108 5.56 7.14 -10.54
N GLN A 109 4.44 6.50 -10.20
CA GLN A 109 4.33 5.03 -10.23
C GLN A 109 4.02 4.53 -11.64
N GLU A 110 4.97 4.68 -12.57
CA GLU A 110 4.79 4.33 -14.00
C GLU A 110 4.54 2.83 -14.25
N ARG A 111 4.92 1.97 -13.28
CA ARG A 111 4.72 0.52 -13.35
C ARG A 111 3.40 0.08 -12.71
N LEU A 112 2.61 1.00 -12.16
CA LEU A 112 1.42 0.64 -11.39
C LEU A 112 0.38 -0.05 -12.29
N ARG A 113 0.03 -1.28 -11.93
CA ARG A 113 -0.96 -2.10 -12.63
C ARG A 113 -2.27 -2.16 -11.86
N GLU A 114 -2.17 -2.22 -10.54
CA GLU A 114 -3.31 -2.34 -9.64
C GLU A 114 -3.27 -1.28 -8.54
N PHE A 115 -4.39 -0.57 -8.40
CA PHE A 115 -4.59 0.37 -7.31
C PHE A 115 -5.94 0.11 -6.66
N ARG A 116 -5.93 -0.02 -5.33
CA ARG A 116 -7.15 -0.11 -4.54
C ARG A 116 -7.11 0.88 -3.39
N ALA A 117 -8.15 1.69 -3.29
CA ALA A 117 -8.36 2.58 -2.16
C ALA A 117 -9.79 2.46 -1.64
N SER A 118 -9.94 2.20 -0.35
CA SER A 118 -11.24 2.07 0.28
C SER A 118 -11.18 2.54 1.73
N VAL A 119 -12.15 3.37 2.12
CA VAL A 119 -12.23 3.94 3.48
C VAL A 119 -10.93 4.70 3.83
N VAL A 120 -10.59 5.68 2.98
CA VAL A 120 -9.45 6.60 3.11
C VAL A 120 -9.92 8.06 3.03
N ALA A 121 -9.09 9.02 3.42
CA ALA A 121 -9.38 10.46 3.32
C ALA A 121 -8.82 11.12 2.04
N LEU A 122 -8.28 10.32 1.11
CA LEU A 122 -7.84 10.80 -0.20
C LEU A 122 -9.02 11.37 -0.99
N ASP A 123 -8.74 12.32 -1.88
CA ASP A 123 -9.76 12.80 -2.82
C ASP A 123 -10.11 11.69 -3.83
N MET A 124 -11.22 11.01 -3.54
CA MET A 124 -11.69 9.88 -4.34
C MET A 124 -12.14 10.30 -5.74
N ASN A 125 -12.61 11.54 -5.93
CA ASN A 125 -12.95 12.05 -7.26
C ASN A 125 -11.67 12.29 -8.07
N ALA A 126 -10.66 12.92 -7.48
CA ALA A 126 -9.36 13.09 -8.13
C ALA A 126 -8.74 11.73 -8.51
N LEU A 127 -8.83 10.71 -7.64
CA LEU A 127 -8.37 9.35 -7.96
C LEU A 127 -9.19 8.67 -9.08
N ARG A 128 -10.49 8.92 -9.16
CA ARG A 128 -11.33 8.39 -10.24
C ARG A 128 -11.02 9.05 -11.57
N ASP A 129 -10.80 10.36 -11.55
CA ASP A 129 -10.74 11.19 -12.76
C ASP A 129 -9.30 11.39 -13.28
N ARG A 130 -8.27 11.11 -12.47
CA ARG A 130 -6.86 11.21 -12.90
C ARG A 130 -6.53 10.33 -14.10
N ASP A 131 -5.47 10.71 -14.79
CA ASP A 131 -4.77 9.86 -15.73
C ASP A 131 -3.95 8.80 -14.98
N TRP A 132 -4.25 7.54 -15.29
CA TRP A 132 -3.52 6.39 -14.78
C TRP A 132 -2.44 6.00 -15.80
N PRO A 133 -1.30 5.46 -15.35
CA PRO A 133 -0.25 5.02 -16.26
C PRO A 133 -0.79 3.95 -17.22
N HIS A 134 -0.20 3.84 -18.41
CA HIS A 134 -0.65 2.88 -19.42
C HIS A 134 -0.58 1.41 -18.97
N THR A 135 0.18 1.10 -17.92
CA THR A 135 0.25 -0.22 -17.29
C THR A 135 -0.95 -0.53 -16.40
N ALA A 136 -1.72 0.48 -16.00
CA ALA A 136 -2.86 0.32 -15.12
C ALA A 136 -3.97 -0.48 -15.80
N ILE A 137 -4.41 -1.54 -15.13
CA ILE A 137 -5.46 -2.44 -15.63
C ILE A 137 -6.59 -2.63 -14.62
N SER A 138 -6.32 -2.38 -13.33
CA SER A 138 -7.29 -2.60 -12.25
C SER A 138 -7.26 -1.45 -11.25
N ILE A 139 -8.22 -0.53 -11.36
CA ILE A 139 -8.41 0.56 -10.41
C ILE A 139 -9.72 0.35 -9.66
N ASN A 140 -9.63 0.17 -8.35
CA ASN A 140 -10.76 -0.14 -7.49
C ASN A 140 -10.89 0.92 -6.39
N LEU A 141 -11.91 1.75 -6.50
CA LEU A 141 -12.18 2.81 -5.54
C LEU A 141 -13.50 2.53 -4.83
N PHE A 142 -13.51 2.63 -3.50
CA PHE A 142 -14.71 2.41 -2.71
C PHE A 142 -14.88 3.44 -1.60
N SER A 143 -16.08 3.98 -1.52
CA SER A 143 -16.54 4.95 -0.53
C SER A 143 -17.75 4.38 0.23
N GLY A 144 -18.21 5.12 1.26
CA GLY A 144 -19.47 4.80 1.94
C GLY A 144 -20.73 5.05 1.10
N ASN A 145 -20.62 5.66 -0.09
CA ASN A 145 -21.76 5.99 -0.95
C ASN A 145 -21.89 4.98 -2.10
N LYS A 146 -22.96 4.18 -2.06
CA LYS A 146 -23.23 3.14 -3.06
C LYS A 146 -23.33 3.70 -4.50
N LYS A 147 -24.10 4.78 -4.70
CA LYS A 147 -24.26 5.37 -6.04
C LYS A 147 -22.93 5.84 -6.59
N TRP A 148 -22.13 6.52 -5.77
CA TRP A 148 -20.80 6.96 -6.16
C TRP A 148 -19.91 5.76 -6.54
N ASN A 149 -19.96 4.66 -5.77
CA ASN A 149 -19.17 3.46 -6.06
C ASN A 149 -19.57 2.84 -7.41
N ASP A 150 -20.87 2.72 -7.68
CA ASP A 150 -21.40 2.16 -8.92
C ASP A 150 -20.99 3.05 -10.12
N ASP A 151 -21.12 4.39 -9.98
CA ASP A 151 -20.72 5.37 -11.01
C ASP A 151 -19.20 5.35 -11.26
N ALA A 152 -18.38 5.31 -10.19
CA ALA A 152 -16.92 5.24 -10.29
C ALA A 152 -16.45 3.94 -10.96
N HIS A 153 -17.05 2.81 -10.61
CA HIS A 153 -16.74 1.52 -11.22
C HIS A 153 -17.07 1.51 -12.72
N ALA A 154 -18.23 2.04 -13.11
CA ALA A 154 -18.61 2.15 -14.52
C ALA A 154 -17.64 3.03 -15.32
N GLN A 155 -17.26 4.20 -14.78
CA GLN A 155 -16.32 5.12 -15.43
C GLN A 155 -14.93 4.49 -15.59
N LEU A 156 -14.38 3.87 -14.55
CA LEU A 156 -13.07 3.21 -14.62
C LEU A 156 -13.09 2.02 -15.59
N THR A 157 -14.18 1.23 -15.59
CA THR A 157 -14.35 0.12 -16.54
C THR A 157 -14.44 0.62 -17.98
N GLY A 158 -15.16 1.71 -18.25
CA GLY A 158 -15.22 2.34 -19.56
C GLY A 158 -13.87 2.85 -20.07
N ARG A 159 -12.90 3.08 -19.16
CA ARG A 159 -11.50 3.43 -19.47
C ARG A 159 -10.56 2.22 -19.58
N GLY A 160 -11.09 0.99 -19.51
CA GLY A 160 -10.29 -0.24 -19.54
C GLY A 160 -9.61 -0.60 -18.20
N LEU A 161 -9.96 0.08 -17.11
CA LEU A 161 -9.33 -0.05 -15.78
C LEU A 161 -10.11 -0.99 -14.84
N GLY A 162 -11.05 -1.77 -15.38
CA GLY A 162 -11.97 -2.63 -14.62
C GLY A 162 -11.56 -4.09 -14.50
N GLN A 163 -10.31 -4.46 -14.84
CA GLN A 163 -9.90 -5.87 -14.78
C GLN A 163 -9.90 -6.38 -13.34
N LYS A 164 -10.19 -7.67 -13.16
CA LYS A 164 -10.10 -8.31 -11.85
C LYS A 164 -8.63 -8.36 -11.43
N GLY A 165 -8.30 -7.70 -10.32
CA GLY A 165 -6.95 -7.75 -9.77
C GLY A 165 -6.61 -9.11 -9.17
N ASP A 166 -5.31 -9.34 -8.97
CA ASP A 166 -4.78 -10.55 -8.37
C ASP A 166 -5.11 -10.65 -6.87
N LEU A 167 -5.16 -11.89 -6.38
CA LEU A 167 -5.24 -12.13 -4.94
C LEU A 167 -3.88 -11.80 -4.30
N TRP A 168 -3.91 -11.14 -3.14
CA TRP A 168 -2.71 -10.86 -2.37
C TRP A 168 -2.25 -12.14 -1.64
N PRO A 169 -0.94 -12.42 -1.65
CA PRO A 169 -0.37 -13.63 -1.03
C PRO A 169 -0.40 -13.61 0.50
#